data_AF-A0A167AH76-F1
#
_entry.id   AF-A0A167AH76-F1
#
_cell.length_a   1.000
_cell.length_b   1.000
_cell.length_c   1.000
_cell.angle_alpha   90.00
_cell.angle_beta   90.00
_cell.angle_gamma   90.00
#
_symmetry.space_group_name_H-M   'P 1'
#
loop_
_entity.id
_entity.type
_entity.pdbx_description
1 polymer ?
#
loop_
_entity_poly.entity_id
_entity_poly.type
_entity_poly.pdbx_seq_one_letter_code
_entity_poly.pdbx_strand_id
1 'polypeptide(L)'
;MNKGLLFNYLPELIIISLKCISSESDLLVKLARKLKRDKNISHDHQIFRDIRHGRRRLSIFESYFNIDTDSLKLNFSREPNPQNMGSWYLLKSFVNGGKYNNQEEDIALRYYWSFLEAHCDLEHTILEELSSAKSIELIESYLKTWLSIKTQNNFDLDGNTMYIYLVKSVMYWAALFELFLELEFNTTEYSYLHKVLPIFNEKTNKLSLSTEQFLINFKKAWSRDEHGYANERTIKWADLYRDIAKKRMQDPDITNPPISSNSPELHEPDITAIKKKFDRWRKGKTLISMNEMRSFIAILRVPFSYSRDELRFSHCIFINLFTFIQLQGLELNIDLKLLSDAFSDYKRYKEIVNRRYKTYKQTKKLEP
;
A
#
# COMPACT_ATOMS: atom_id res chain seq x y z
N MET A 1 -16.28 -13.67 -0.25
CA MET A 1 -15.69 -13.53 -1.60
C MET A 1 -15.70 -12.05 -1.89
N ASN A 2 -14.54 -11.40 -1.95
CA ASN A 2 -14.51 -9.95 -2.11
C ASN A 2 -14.89 -9.61 -3.55
N LYS A 3 -15.93 -8.80 -3.74
CA LYS A 3 -16.47 -8.46 -5.06
C LYS A 3 -15.97 -7.07 -5.48
N GLY A 4 -15.43 -6.99 -6.69
CA GLY A 4 -14.95 -5.75 -7.29
C GLY A 4 -14.34 -6.00 -8.66
N LEU A 5 -14.30 -4.96 -9.48
CA LEU A 5 -13.57 -4.86 -10.73
C LEU A 5 -12.39 -3.89 -10.63
N LEU A 6 -12.60 -2.70 -10.06
CA LEU A 6 -11.54 -1.70 -9.92
C LEU A 6 -10.81 -1.86 -8.58
N PHE A 7 -11.55 -1.96 -7.47
CA PHE A 7 -10.96 -2.10 -6.14
C PHE A 7 -10.90 -3.56 -5.65
N ASN A 8 -11.01 -4.53 -6.56
CA ASN A 8 -11.03 -5.96 -6.23
C ASN A 8 -9.87 -6.36 -5.30
N TYR A 9 -10.16 -7.02 -4.18
CA TYR A 9 -9.18 -7.42 -3.15
C TYR A 9 -8.30 -6.31 -2.53
N LEU A 10 -8.58 -5.02 -2.79
CA LEU A 10 -7.77 -3.92 -2.27
C LEU A 10 -7.56 -4.01 -0.74
N PRO A 11 -8.59 -4.21 0.12
CA PRO A 11 -8.39 -4.26 1.56
C PRO A 11 -7.48 -5.41 2.01
N GLU A 12 -7.65 -6.62 1.48
CA GLU A 12 -6.80 -7.76 1.82
C GLU A 12 -5.36 -7.53 1.38
N LEU A 13 -5.16 -7.00 0.18
CA LEU A 13 -3.84 -6.72 -0.36
C LEU A 13 -3.13 -5.64 0.48
N ILE A 14 -3.83 -4.58 0.87
CA ILE A 14 -3.29 -3.56 1.78
C ILE A 14 -2.88 -4.20 3.11
N ILE A 15 -3.71 -5.05 3.72
CA ILE A 15 -3.38 -5.77 4.96
C ILE A 15 -2.11 -6.62 4.79
N ILE A 16 -2.00 -7.39 3.71
CA ILE A 16 -0.83 -8.21 3.39
C ILE A 16 0.43 -7.34 3.29
N SER A 17 0.32 -6.21 2.60
CA SER A 17 1.45 -5.31 2.35
C SER A 17 1.94 -4.56 3.59
N LEU A 18 1.06 -4.32 4.58
CA LEU A 18 1.44 -3.63 5.81
C LEU A 18 2.42 -4.45 6.67
N LYS A 19 2.42 -5.79 6.52
CA LYS A 19 3.24 -6.73 7.31
C LYS A 19 3.18 -6.49 8.82
N CYS A 20 2.08 -5.92 9.29
CA CYS A 20 1.86 -5.61 10.69
C CYS A 20 0.61 -6.32 11.24
N ILE A 21 -0.04 -7.17 10.45
CA ILE A 21 -1.25 -7.90 10.82
C ILE A 21 -1.02 -9.37 10.46
N SER A 22 -1.24 -10.25 11.44
CA SER A 22 -0.99 -11.69 11.35
C SER A 22 -2.28 -12.48 11.09
N SER A 23 -3.44 -11.90 11.45
CA SER A 23 -4.78 -12.48 11.30
C SER A 23 -5.85 -11.40 11.50
N GLU A 24 -7.11 -11.69 11.17
CA GLU A 24 -8.27 -10.83 11.48
C GLU A 24 -8.35 -10.51 12.99
N SER A 25 -8.09 -11.50 13.84
CA SER A 25 -8.05 -11.30 15.30
C SER A 25 -6.94 -10.33 15.72
N ASP A 26 -5.76 -10.40 15.09
CA ASP A 26 -4.64 -9.49 15.37
C ASP A 26 -4.94 -8.05 14.96
N LEU A 27 -5.59 -7.87 13.80
CA LEU A 27 -6.11 -6.56 13.39
C LEU A 27 -7.05 -5.97 14.45
N LEU A 28 -8.03 -6.76 14.90
CA LEU A 28 -9.02 -6.29 15.86
C LEU A 28 -8.43 -6.02 17.25
N VAL A 29 -7.47 -6.82 17.71
CA VAL A 29 -6.73 -6.54 18.95
C VAL A 29 -5.96 -5.23 18.83
N LYS A 30 -5.24 -5.00 17.72
CA LYS A 30 -4.50 -3.75 17.48
C LYS A 30 -5.42 -2.54 17.40
N LEU A 31 -6.57 -2.69 16.73
CA LEU A 31 -7.60 -1.67 16.67
C LEU A 31 -8.15 -1.35 18.06
N ALA A 32 -8.48 -2.37 18.84
CA ALA A 32 -9.02 -2.21 20.20
C ALA A 32 -8.03 -1.51 21.11
N ARG A 33 -6.74 -1.91 21.08
CA ARG A 33 -5.67 -1.23 21.82
C ARG A 33 -5.60 0.25 21.50
N LYS A 34 -5.76 0.60 20.22
CA LYS A 34 -5.70 2.00 19.75
C LYS A 34 -6.94 2.80 20.16
N LEU A 35 -8.13 2.28 19.87
CA LEU A 35 -9.40 2.98 20.16
C LEU A 35 -9.63 3.14 21.66
N LYS A 36 -9.32 2.13 22.46
CA LYS A 36 -9.47 2.15 23.92
C LYS A 36 -8.27 2.73 24.66
N ARG A 37 -7.18 3.02 23.95
CA ARG A 37 -5.89 3.47 24.50
C ARG A 37 -5.32 2.53 25.59
N ASP A 38 -5.61 1.23 25.48
CA ASP A 38 -5.18 0.20 26.42
C ASP A 38 -4.27 -0.82 25.73
N LYS A 39 -2.98 -0.83 26.09
CA LYS A 39 -1.98 -1.73 25.51
C LYS A 39 -2.12 -3.18 25.99
N ASN A 40 -2.82 -3.42 27.10
CA ASN A 40 -2.93 -4.73 27.74
C ASN A 40 -3.99 -5.63 27.10
N ILE A 41 -4.87 -5.07 26.26
CA ILE A 41 -5.86 -5.84 25.50
C ILE A 41 -5.13 -6.95 24.73
N SER A 42 -5.45 -8.22 25.00
CA SER A 42 -4.82 -9.37 24.37
C SER A 42 -5.83 -10.18 23.54
N HIS A 43 -5.32 -11.17 22.80
CA HIS A 43 -6.15 -12.14 22.08
C HIS A 43 -7.05 -13.00 22.99
N ASP A 44 -6.83 -12.98 24.31
CA ASP A 44 -7.52 -13.83 25.28
C ASP A 44 -8.89 -13.28 25.68
N HIS A 45 -9.16 -12.00 25.37
CA HIS A 45 -10.49 -11.44 25.58
C HIS A 45 -11.51 -12.25 24.79
N GLN A 46 -12.66 -12.54 25.42
CA GLN A 46 -13.69 -13.44 24.90
C GLN A 46 -14.11 -13.08 23.47
N ILE A 47 -14.27 -11.79 23.18
CA ILE A 47 -14.63 -11.28 21.84
C ILE A 47 -13.64 -11.73 20.75
N PHE A 48 -12.33 -11.70 20.98
CA PHE A 48 -11.34 -12.09 19.97
C PHE A 48 -11.21 -13.62 19.85
N ARG A 49 -11.48 -14.36 20.94
CA ARG A 49 -11.62 -15.83 20.88
C ARG A 49 -12.83 -16.23 20.04
N ASP A 50 -13.97 -15.60 20.27
CA ASP A 50 -15.20 -15.87 19.53
C ASP A 50 -15.02 -15.61 18.03
N ILE A 51 -14.37 -14.50 17.66
CA ILE A 51 -14.07 -14.18 16.25
C ILE A 51 -13.11 -15.21 15.62
N ARG A 52 -12.08 -15.67 16.34
CA ARG A 52 -11.20 -16.76 15.86
C ARG A 52 -11.95 -18.06 15.58
N HIS A 53 -13.02 -18.31 16.33
CA HIS A 53 -13.89 -19.47 16.14
C HIS A 53 -15.08 -19.21 15.20
N GLY A 54 -15.08 -18.10 14.46
CA GLY A 54 -16.16 -17.74 13.53
C GLY A 54 -17.47 -17.33 14.19
N ARG A 55 -17.50 -17.19 15.52
CA ARG A 55 -18.68 -16.78 16.29
C ARG A 55 -18.78 -15.26 16.30
N ARG A 56 -19.34 -14.69 15.23
CA ARG A 56 -19.49 -13.24 15.06
C ARG A 56 -20.84 -12.78 15.62
N ARG A 57 -20.82 -11.92 16.65
CA ARG A 57 -22.01 -11.27 17.22
C ARG A 57 -21.88 -9.76 17.10
N LEU A 58 -22.66 -9.16 16.20
CA LEU A 58 -22.56 -7.74 15.86
C LEU A 58 -22.80 -6.83 17.07
N SER A 59 -23.81 -7.10 17.89
CA SER A 59 -24.11 -6.31 19.10
C SER A 59 -22.98 -6.32 20.15
N ILE A 60 -22.27 -7.44 20.28
CA ILE A 60 -21.10 -7.53 21.17
C ILE A 60 -19.93 -6.73 20.59
N PHE A 61 -19.79 -6.70 19.26
CA PHE A 61 -18.77 -5.92 18.59
C PHE A 61 -19.03 -4.41 18.76
N GLU A 62 -20.25 -3.96 18.47
CA GLU A 62 -20.68 -2.56 18.60
C GLU A 62 -20.48 -2.05 20.02
N SER A 63 -20.98 -2.79 21.01
CA SER A 63 -20.80 -2.45 22.43
C SER A 63 -19.33 -2.47 22.86
N TYR A 64 -18.55 -3.44 22.38
CA TYR A 64 -17.14 -3.52 22.74
C TYR A 64 -16.35 -2.34 22.19
N PHE A 65 -16.58 -1.91 20.95
CA PHE A 65 -15.87 -0.79 20.34
C PHE A 65 -16.53 0.57 20.61
N ASN A 66 -17.68 0.59 21.30
CA ASN A 66 -18.50 1.78 21.49
C ASN A 66 -18.81 2.49 20.17
N ILE A 67 -19.14 1.69 19.15
CA ILE A 67 -19.45 2.17 17.81
C ILE A 67 -20.96 2.41 17.74
N ASP A 68 -21.34 3.66 17.51
CA ASP A 68 -22.70 3.99 17.07
C ASP A 68 -22.81 3.71 15.58
N THR A 69 -23.50 2.61 15.22
CA THR A 69 -23.68 2.23 13.81
C THR A 69 -24.58 3.16 13.04
N ASP A 70 -25.47 3.92 13.70
CA ASP A 70 -26.29 4.91 13.00
C ASP A 70 -25.42 6.07 12.49
N SER A 71 -24.34 6.40 13.20
CA SER A 71 -23.34 7.38 12.76
C SER A 71 -22.44 6.87 11.61
N LEU A 72 -22.41 5.56 11.36
CA LEU A 72 -21.64 4.93 10.28
C LEU A 72 -22.44 4.71 8.99
N LYS A 73 -23.71 5.12 8.94
CA LYS A 73 -24.53 4.99 7.72
C LYS A 73 -23.86 5.76 6.59
N LEU A 74 -23.39 5.02 5.60
CA LEU A 74 -22.86 5.59 4.38
C LEU A 74 -24.04 6.05 3.52
N ASN A 75 -24.00 7.31 3.10
CA ASN A 75 -24.96 7.80 2.12
C ASN A 75 -24.62 7.18 0.76
N PHE A 76 -25.48 6.31 0.27
CA PHE A 76 -25.45 5.86 -1.11
C PHE A 76 -26.57 6.54 -1.89
N SER A 77 -26.31 6.82 -3.17
CA SER A 77 -27.36 7.22 -4.12
C SER A 77 -28.43 6.12 -4.25
N ARG A 78 -28.06 4.86 -4.00
CA ARG A 78 -28.94 3.70 -3.93
C ARG A 78 -28.41 2.71 -2.89
N GLU A 79 -29.30 2.18 -2.06
CA GLU A 79 -28.95 1.18 -1.04
C GLU A 79 -28.26 -0.03 -1.67
N PRO A 80 -27.04 -0.42 -1.22
CA PRO A 80 -26.31 -1.51 -1.84
C PRO A 80 -26.96 -2.86 -1.55
N ASN A 81 -27.07 -3.69 -2.57
CA ASN A 81 -27.40 -5.10 -2.36
C ASN A 81 -26.27 -5.78 -1.54
N PRO A 82 -26.55 -6.43 -0.39
CA PRO A 82 -25.54 -7.13 0.40
C PRO A 82 -24.74 -8.15 -0.40
N GLN A 83 -25.35 -8.75 -1.43
CA GLN A 83 -24.66 -9.69 -2.32
C GLN A 83 -23.64 -9.01 -3.23
N ASN A 84 -23.71 -7.71 -3.48
CA ASN A 84 -22.80 -6.96 -4.36
C ASN A 84 -21.80 -6.09 -3.58
N MET A 85 -21.89 -6.06 -2.26
CA MET A 85 -20.92 -5.40 -1.40
C MET A 85 -19.55 -6.08 -1.50
N GLY A 86 -18.51 -5.28 -1.60
CA GLY A 86 -17.12 -5.73 -1.61
C GLY A 86 -16.16 -4.60 -1.30
N SER A 87 -14.96 -4.62 -1.90
CA SER A 87 -13.89 -3.68 -1.57
C SER A 87 -14.26 -2.20 -1.74
N TRP A 88 -15.08 -1.88 -2.74
CA TRP A 88 -15.54 -0.51 -3.01
C TRP A 88 -16.36 0.05 -1.84
N TYR A 89 -17.13 -0.79 -1.14
CA TYR A 89 -17.92 -0.40 0.04
C TYR A 89 -17.00 -0.01 1.20
N LEU A 90 -15.98 -0.85 1.47
CA LEU A 90 -14.99 -0.60 2.51
C LEU A 90 -14.15 0.65 2.21
N LEU A 91 -13.79 0.87 0.95
CA LEU A 91 -13.11 2.09 0.53
C LEU A 91 -14.00 3.33 0.75
N LYS A 92 -15.29 3.26 0.41
CA LYS A 92 -16.22 4.36 0.67
C LYS A 92 -16.37 4.66 2.16
N SER A 93 -16.41 3.63 3.02
CA SER A 93 -16.36 3.81 4.48
C SER A 93 -15.11 4.59 4.91
N PHE A 94 -13.95 4.20 4.38
CA PHE A 94 -12.68 4.86 4.67
C PHE A 94 -12.67 6.32 4.20
N VAL A 95 -13.13 6.59 2.97
CA VAL A 95 -13.24 7.93 2.39
C VAL A 95 -14.14 8.83 3.24
N ASN A 96 -15.30 8.32 3.68
CA ASN A 96 -16.20 9.08 4.54
C ASN A 96 -15.55 9.43 5.87
N GLY A 97 -14.87 8.49 6.52
CA GLY A 97 -14.06 8.78 7.71
C GLY A 97 -13.00 9.87 7.48
N GLY A 98 -12.33 9.84 6.33
CA GLY A 98 -11.37 10.88 5.91
C GLY A 98 -12.00 12.26 5.72
N LYS A 99 -13.23 12.34 5.21
CA LYS A 99 -13.99 13.59 5.08
C LYS A 99 -14.38 14.18 6.43
N TYR A 100 -14.78 13.34 7.40
CA TYR A 100 -15.16 13.80 8.74
C TYR A 100 -13.98 14.35 9.55
N ASN A 101 -12.77 13.81 9.35
CA ASN A 101 -11.57 14.28 10.04
C ASN A 101 -10.94 15.53 9.41
N ASN A 102 -11.18 15.78 8.13
CA ASN A 102 -10.67 16.95 7.40
C ASN A 102 -11.63 18.16 7.51
N GLN A 103 -11.89 18.60 8.74
CA GLN A 103 -12.69 19.79 8.97
C GLN A 103 -11.91 21.04 8.52
N GLU A 104 -12.55 21.78 7.62
CA GLU A 104 -12.33 23.18 7.20
C GLU A 104 -11.16 23.61 6.29
N GLU A 105 -9.92 23.09 6.35
CA GLU A 105 -8.81 23.86 5.71
C GLU A 105 -8.30 23.42 4.32
N ASP A 106 -8.41 22.14 3.89
CA ASP A 106 -7.85 21.72 2.58
C ASP A 106 -8.92 21.45 1.50
N ILE A 107 -9.19 22.47 0.69
CA ILE A 107 -10.11 22.40 -0.47
C ILE A 107 -9.67 21.33 -1.49
N ALA A 108 -8.36 21.09 -1.64
CA ALA A 108 -7.84 20.14 -2.61
C ALA A 108 -8.12 18.70 -2.18
N LEU A 109 -7.92 18.38 -0.90
CA LEU A 109 -8.25 17.06 -0.35
C LEU A 109 -9.75 16.79 -0.36
N ARG A 110 -10.61 17.80 -0.15
CA ARG A 110 -12.08 17.63 -0.29
C ARG A 110 -12.48 17.12 -1.67
N TYR A 111 -11.89 17.68 -2.74
CA TYR A 111 -12.16 17.19 -4.10
C TYR A 111 -11.61 15.80 -4.34
N TYR A 112 -10.46 15.48 -3.78
CA TYR A 112 -9.88 14.14 -3.86
C TYR A 112 -10.78 13.09 -3.20
N TRP A 113 -11.29 13.35 -2.00
CA TRP A 113 -12.19 12.42 -1.32
C TRP A 113 -13.49 12.20 -2.10
N SER A 114 -14.09 13.26 -2.64
CA SER A 114 -15.28 13.13 -3.49
C SER A 114 -14.98 12.41 -4.82
N PHE A 115 -13.79 12.60 -5.38
CA PHE A 115 -13.33 11.87 -6.55
C PHE A 115 -13.20 10.36 -6.28
N LEU A 116 -12.68 9.94 -5.13
CA LEU A 116 -12.64 8.53 -4.73
C LEU A 116 -14.04 7.96 -4.49
N GLU A 117 -14.92 8.73 -3.85
CA GLU A 117 -16.31 8.34 -3.67
C GLU A 117 -17.02 8.07 -5.01
N ALA A 118 -16.81 8.94 -5.99
CA ALA A 118 -17.37 8.76 -7.33
C ALA A 118 -16.89 7.47 -8.03
N HIS A 119 -15.66 7.01 -7.76
CA HIS A 119 -15.21 5.70 -8.24
C HIS A 119 -15.94 4.54 -7.56
N CYS A 120 -16.19 4.66 -6.26
CA CYS A 120 -16.92 3.64 -5.51
C CYS A 120 -18.37 3.53 -6.03
N ASP A 121 -19.01 4.67 -6.29
CA ASP A 121 -20.38 4.70 -6.82
C ASP A 121 -20.46 4.16 -8.26
N LEU A 122 -19.45 4.45 -9.09
CA LEU A 122 -19.32 3.88 -10.42
C LEU A 122 -19.22 2.35 -10.37
N GLU A 123 -18.31 1.82 -9.54
CA GLU A 123 -18.12 0.37 -9.39
C GLU A 123 -19.39 -0.31 -8.84
N HIS A 124 -20.07 0.32 -7.89
CA HIS A 124 -21.37 -0.13 -7.40
C HIS A 124 -22.40 -0.27 -8.53
N THR A 125 -22.55 0.79 -9.34
CA THR A 125 -23.50 0.82 -10.47
C THR A 125 -23.22 -0.30 -11.46
N ILE A 126 -21.95 -0.50 -11.82
CA ILE A 126 -21.53 -1.54 -12.76
C ILE A 126 -21.79 -2.94 -12.20
N LEU A 127 -21.52 -3.17 -10.91
CA LEU A 127 -21.79 -4.47 -10.29
C LEU A 127 -23.30 -4.78 -10.21
N GLU A 128 -24.15 -3.77 -9.99
CA GLU A 128 -25.60 -3.95 -10.07
C GLU A 128 -26.08 -4.31 -11.48
N GLU A 129 -25.57 -3.61 -12.49
CA GLU A 129 -25.88 -3.90 -13.90
C GLU A 129 -25.42 -5.31 -14.28
N LEU A 130 -24.22 -5.74 -13.87
CA LEU A 130 -23.70 -7.08 -14.10
C LEU A 130 -24.54 -8.17 -13.43
N SER A 131 -25.01 -7.91 -12.20
CA SER A 131 -25.89 -8.84 -11.49
C SER A 131 -27.24 -9.03 -12.20
N SER A 132 -27.67 -8.03 -12.97
CA SER A 132 -28.95 -8.01 -13.69
C SER A 132 -28.84 -8.57 -15.12
N ALA A 133 -27.80 -8.15 -15.87
CA ALA A 133 -27.63 -8.45 -17.29
C ALA A 133 -26.73 -9.66 -17.58
N LYS A 134 -25.86 -10.06 -16.64
CA LYS A 134 -24.83 -11.11 -16.80
C LYS A 134 -23.97 -10.96 -18.07
N SER A 135 -23.78 -9.73 -18.57
CA SER A 135 -23.03 -9.47 -19.81
C SER A 135 -21.53 -9.38 -19.56
N ILE A 136 -20.75 -10.27 -20.19
CA ILE A 136 -19.28 -10.24 -20.19
C ILE A 136 -18.76 -8.98 -20.90
N GLU A 137 -19.42 -8.55 -21.98
CA GLU A 137 -19.05 -7.37 -22.78
C GLU A 137 -19.03 -6.09 -21.92
N LEU A 138 -19.93 -6.00 -20.93
CA LEU A 138 -19.96 -4.89 -19.99
C LEU A 138 -18.70 -4.86 -19.10
N ILE A 139 -18.23 -6.03 -18.65
CA ILE A 139 -16.97 -6.16 -17.88
C ILE A 139 -15.79 -5.75 -18.74
N GLU A 140 -15.71 -6.24 -19.97
CA GLU A 140 -14.61 -5.94 -20.89
C GLU A 140 -14.55 -4.45 -21.22
N SER A 141 -15.70 -3.85 -21.53
CA SER A 141 -15.83 -2.41 -21.76
C SER A 141 -15.37 -1.61 -20.54
N TYR A 142 -15.80 -2.01 -19.33
CA TYR A 142 -15.40 -1.35 -18.09
C TYR A 142 -13.89 -1.43 -17.87
N LEU A 143 -13.29 -2.61 -17.95
CA LEU A 143 -11.86 -2.81 -17.71
C LEU A 143 -10.99 -2.13 -18.77
N LYS A 144 -11.43 -2.11 -20.03
CA LYS A 144 -10.78 -1.37 -21.10
C LYS A 144 -10.79 0.13 -20.84
N THR A 145 -11.92 0.65 -20.39
CA THR A 145 -12.13 2.09 -20.17
C THR A 145 -11.39 2.56 -18.92
N TRP A 146 -11.56 1.87 -17.80
CA TRP A 146 -11.08 2.33 -16.49
C TRP A 146 -9.66 1.87 -16.17
N LEU A 147 -9.27 0.67 -16.64
CA LEU A 147 -7.97 0.06 -16.39
C LEU A 147 -7.12 -0.16 -17.64
N SER A 148 -7.54 0.32 -18.84
CA SER A 148 -6.78 0.11 -20.08
C SER A 148 -6.42 -1.37 -20.32
N ILE A 149 -7.31 -2.30 -19.95
CA ILE A 149 -7.17 -3.74 -20.17
C ILE A 149 -7.88 -4.09 -21.48
N LYS A 150 -7.14 -4.57 -22.48
CA LYS A 150 -7.73 -5.19 -23.66
C LYS A 150 -7.87 -6.67 -23.35
N THR A 151 -9.08 -7.16 -23.16
CA THR A 151 -9.33 -8.61 -23.13
C THR A 151 -9.35 -9.10 -24.58
N GLN A 152 -8.77 -10.26 -24.84
CA GLN A 152 -9.03 -10.99 -26.07
C GLN A 152 -10.30 -11.82 -25.85
N ASN A 153 -11.15 -11.92 -26.87
CA ASN A 153 -12.48 -12.54 -26.83
C ASN A 153 -12.53 -13.79 -25.94
N ASN A 154 -13.55 -13.85 -25.08
CA ASN A 154 -13.76 -14.81 -24.01
C ASN A 154 -12.84 -14.56 -22.80
N PHE A 155 -13.47 -14.26 -21.68
CA PHE A 155 -12.88 -14.07 -20.36
C PHE A 155 -12.33 -15.40 -19.78
N ASP A 156 -11.59 -16.17 -20.58
CA ASP A 156 -10.76 -17.25 -20.06
C ASP A 156 -9.59 -16.61 -19.34
N LEU A 157 -9.78 -16.45 -18.03
CA LEU A 157 -8.80 -15.93 -17.09
C LEU A 157 -7.70 -16.96 -16.90
N ASP A 158 -6.82 -17.09 -17.89
CA ASP A 158 -5.55 -17.77 -17.69
C ASP A 158 -4.71 -17.02 -16.63
N GLY A 159 -3.69 -17.69 -16.08
CA GLY A 159 -2.86 -17.12 -15.02
C GLY A 159 -2.21 -15.78 -15.43
N ASN A 160 -1.85 -15.63 -16.71
CA ASN A 160 -1.24 -14.41 -17.25
C ASN A 160 -2.24 -13.24 -17.26
N THR A 161 -3.47 -13.46 -17.71
CA THR A 161 -4.50 -12.43 -17.77
C THR A 161 -4.90 -11.97 -16.38
N MET A 162 -5.04 -12.91 -15.43
CA MET A 162 -5.30 -12.57 -14.01
C MET A 162 -4.16 -11.74 -13.41
N TYR A 163 -2.91 -12.11 -13.69
CA TYR A 163 -1.75 -11.35 -13.23
C TYR A 163 -1.71 -9.94 -13.81
N ILE A 164 -1.90 -9.79 -15.13
CA ILE A 164 -1.92 -8.48 -15.79
C ILE A 164 -3.05 -7.61 -15.22
N TYR A 165 -4.23 -8.19 -15.03
CA TYR A 165 -5.35 -7.50 -14.39
C TYR A 165 -4.97 -6.99 -13.00
N LEU A 166 -4.40 -7.85 -12.15
CA LEU A 166 -4.00 -7.48 -10.80
C LEU A 166 -2.93 -6.38 -10.79
N VAL A 167 -1.90 -6.49 -11.63
CA VAL A 167 -0.84 -5.48 -11.77
C VAL A 167 -1.42 -4.13 -12.17
N LYS A 168 -2.31 -4.11 -13.16
CA LYS A 168 -2.94 -2.87 -13.65
C LYS A 168 -3.86 -2.22 -12.62
N SER A 169 -4.65 -3.00 -11.89
CA SER A 169 -5.45 -2.50 -10.78
C SER A 169 -4.58 -1.86 -9.71
N VAL A 170 -3.49 -2.53 -9.31
CA VAL A 170 -2.58 -2.06 -8.27
C VAL A 170 -1.78 -0.82 -8.71
N MET A 171 -1.40 -0.73 -9.99
CA MET A 171 -0.83 0.50 -10.56
C MET A 171 -1.81 1.66 -10.53
N TYR A 172 -3.09 1.42 -10.82
CA TYR A 172 -4.12 2.46 -10.71
C TYR A 172 -4.28 2.95 -9.27
N TRP A 173 -4.31 2.04 -8.30
CA TRP A 173 -4.40 2.40 -6.88
C TRP A 173 -3.16 3.15 -6.39
N ALA A 174 -1.97 2.74 -6.82
CA ALA A 174 -0.73 3.43 -6.52
C ALA A 174 -0.73 4.86 -7.10
N ALA A 175 -1.26 5.05 -8.32
CA ALA A 175 -1.40 6.38 -8.92
C ALA A 175 -2.42 7.25 -8.16
N LEU A 176 -3.55 6.69 -7.71
CA LEU A 176 -4.50 7.39 -6.84
C LEU A 176 -3.84 7.80 -5.51
N PHE A 177 -3.00 6.94 -4.96
CA PHE A 177 -2.30 7.18 -3.70
C PHE A 177 -1.19 8.23 -3.84
N GLU A 178 -0.39 8.20 -4.90
CA GLU A 178 0.59 9.27 -5.18
C GLU A 178 -0.11 10.62 -5.38
N LEU A 179 -1.25 10.66 -6.07
CA LEU A 179 -2.04 11.88 -6.18
C LEU A 179 -2.48 12.40 -4.80
N PHE A 180 -2.93 11.52 -3.89
CA PHE A 180 -3.25 11.92 -2.52
C PHE A 180 -2.07 12.62 -1.84
N LEU A 181 -0.88 12.02 -1.89
CA LEU A 181 0.31 12.59 -1.28
C LEU A 181 0.76 13.90 -1.94
N GLU A 182 0.58 14.01 -3.27
CA GLU A 182 0.87 15.25 -4.00
C GLU A 182 -0.01 16.40 -3.52
N LEU A 183 -1.28 16.12 -3.21
CA LEU A 183 -2.22 17.10 -2.70
C LEU A 183 -1.95 17.43 -1.23
N GLU A 184 -1.83 16.41 -0.38
CA GLU A 184 -1.57 16.54 1.06
C GLU A 184 -0.33 17.37 1.36
N PHE A 185 0.76 17.13 0.62
CA PHE A 185 2.03 17.83 0.84
C PHE A 185 2.30 18.97 -0.15
N ASN A 186 1.37 19.22 -1.07
CA ASN A 186 1.52 20.22 -2.13
C ASN A 186 2.86 20.11 -2.88
N THR A 187 3.31 18.89 -3.20
CA THR A 187 4.60 18.63 -3.87
C THR A 187 4.60 17.33 -4.64
N THR A 188 5.36 17.29 -5.73
CA THR A 188 5.54 16.07 -6.56
C THR A 188 6.73 15.21 -6.11
N GLU A 189 7.48 15.63 -5.09
CA GLU A 189 8.65 14.90 -4.59
C GLU A 189 8.31 13.49 -4.10
N TYR A 190 7.07 13.31 -3.64
CA TYR A 190 6.56 12.03 -3.16
C TYR A 190 6.10 11.10 -4.30
N SER A 191 6.02 11.56 -5.54
CA SER A 191 5.68 10.72 -6.69
C SER A 191 6.89 9.98 -7.27
N TYR A 192 7.33 8.92 -6.60
CA TYR A 192 8.51 8.15 -6.99
C TYR A 192 8.29 6.65 -7.21
N LEU A 193 7.07 6.13 -7.14
CA LEU A 193 6.79 4.70 -7.35
C LEU A 193 7.21 4.21 -8.75
N HIS A 194 7.23 5.10 -9.74
CA HIS A 194 7.77 4.80 -11.08
C HIS A 194 9.26 4.44 -11.08
N LYS A 195 10.01 4.83 -10.04
CA LYS A 195 11.45 4.55 -9.91
C LYS A 195 11.72 3.18 -9.29
N VAL A 196 10.72 2.54 -8.69
CA VAL A 196 10.86 1.27 -7.95
C VAL A 196 10.08 0.13 -8.60
N LEU A 197 9.74 0.28 -9.87
CA LEU A 197 9.13 -0.78 -10.69
C LEU A 197 10.13 -1.93 -10.88
N PRO A 198 9.66 -3.18 -11.03
CA PRO A 198 10.55 -4.31 -11.26
C PRO A 198 11.31 -4.14 -12.58
N ILE A 199 12.51 -4.72 -12.67
CA ILE A 199 13.34 -4.67 -13.87
C ILE A 199 13.79 -6.07 -14.24
N PHE A 200 13.46 -6.50 -15.46
CA PHE A 200 14.03 -7.69 -16.07
C PHE A 200 15.36 -7.37 -16.76
N ASN A 201 16.40 -8.15 -16.44
CA ASN A 201 17.70 -8.06 -17.09
C ASN A 201 17.90 -9.25 -18.03
N GLU A 202 17.73 -9.00 -19.33
CA GLU A 202 17.86 -10.02 -20.40
C GLU A 202 19.23 -10.72 -20.39
N LYS A 203 20.32 -9.98 -20.11
CA LYS A 203 21.69 -10.54 -20.12
C LYS A 203 21.94 -11.56 -19.02
N THR A 204 21.29 -11.38 -17.87
CA THR A 204 21.48 -12.25 -16.70
C THR A 204 20.30 -13.18 -16.45
N ASN A 205 19.23 -13.05 -17.25
CA ASN A 205 17.94 -13.70 -17.06
C ASN A 205 17.44 -13.61 -15.62
N LYS A 206 17.48 -12.39 -15.05
CA LYS A 206 17.09 -12.13 -13.66
C LYS A 206 16.09 -10.99 -13.57
N LEU A 207 15.08 -11.21 -12.74
CA LEU A 207 14.15 -10.19 -12.30
C LEU A 207 14.68 -9.51 -11.04
N SER A 208 14.80 -8.19 -11.05
CA SER A 208 14.98 -7.40 -9.84
C SER A 208 13.64 -6.88 -9.38
N LEU A 209 13.24 -7.29 -8.16
CA LEU A 209 11.93 -6.99 -7.58
C LEU A 209 11.82 -5.52 -7.18
N SER A 210 10.59 -5.03 -7.00
CA SER A 210 10.33 -3.64 -6.61
C SER A 210 11.01 -3.24 -5.29
N THR A 211 11.01 -4.11 -4.28
CA THR A 211 11.74 -3.86 -3.03
C THR A 211 13.25 -3.73 -3.27
N GLU A 212 13.85 -4.52 -4.17
CA GLU A 212 15.27 -4.37 -4.48
C GLU A 212 15.55 -3.03 -5.18
N GLN A 213 14.73 -2.65 -6.15
CA GLN A 213 14.85 -1.38 -6.85
C GLN A 213 14.70 -0.19 -5.89
N PHE A 214 13.73 -0.26 -4.97
CA PHE A 214 13.59 0.70 -3.88
C PHE A 214 14.88 0.82 -3.05
N LEU A 215 15.44 -0.31 -2.58
CA LEU A 215 16.64 -0.29 -1.75
C LEU A 215 17.87 0.24 -2.51
N ILE A 216 18.02 -0.08 -3.79
CA ILE A 216 19.07 0.45 -4.65
C ILE A 216 18.96 1.98 -4.76
N ASN A 217 17.76 2.49 -5.05
CA ASN A 217 17.52 3.93 -5.15
C ASN A 217 17.68 4.64 -3.81
N PHE A 218 17.24 4.02 -2.73
CA PHE A 218 17.43 4.54 -1.37
C PHE A 218 18.91 4.69 -1.04
N LYS A 219 19.72 3.65 -1.30
CA LYS A 219 21.17 3.70 -1.08
C LYS A 219 21.84 4.82 -1.90
N LYS A 220 21.43 5.00 -3.16
CA LYS A 220 21.94 6.08 -4.02
C LYS A 220 21.59 7.46 -3.45
N ALA A 221 20.33 7.66 -3.03
CA ALA A 221 19.87 8.91 -2.44
C ALA A 221 20.61 9.22 -1.12
N TRP A 222 20.63 8.26 -0.19
CA TRP A 222 21.35 8.37 1.08
C TRP A 222 22.82 8.76 0.89
N SER A 223 23.53 8.11 -0.04
CA SER A 223 24.94 8.44 -0.24
C SER A 223 25.17 9.81 -0.85
N ARG A 224 24.24 10.31 -1.67
CA ARG A 224 24.32 11.68 -2.18
C ARG A 224 24.12 12.68 -1.04
N ASP A 225 23.17 12.40 -0.16
CA ASP A 225 22.83 13.26 0.97
C ASP A 225 23.98 13.31 2.03
N GLU A 226 24.58 12.17 2.37
CA GLU A 226 25.63 12.08 3.42
C GLU A 226 27.06 12.35 2.94
N HIS A 227 27.37 12.05 1.67
CA HIS A 227 28.75 12.04 1.19
C HIS A 227 28.98 12.85 -0.10
N GLY A 228 27.94 13.45 -0.68
CA GLY A 228 28.06 14.25 -1.90
C GLY A 228 28.52 13.47 -3.14
N TYR A 229 28.58 12.13 -3.09
CA TYR A 229 29.06 11.33 -4.21
C TYR A 229 28.10 11.40 -5.41
N ALA A 230 28.59 11.89 -6.55
CA ALA A 230 27.89 11.83 -7.83
C ALA A 230 28.01 10.46 -8.53
N ASN A 231 28.95 9.60 -8.11
CA ASN A 231 29.27 8.34 -8.78
C ASN A 231 28.72 7.12 -8.01
N GLU A 232 27.64 6.53 -8.53
CA GLU A 232 26.92 5.39 -7.95
C GLU A 232 27.77 4.10 -7.78
N ARG A 233 28.94 4.02 -8.43
CA ARG A 233 29.77 2.81 -8.54
C ARG A 233 30.69 2.55 -7.33
N THR A 234 30.90 3.52 -6.45
CA THR A 234 31.89 3.41 -5.35
C THR A 234 31.29 3.07 -3.98
N ILE A 235 29.98 3.25 -3.80
CA ILE A 235 29.33 3.13 -2.49
C ILE A 235 29.10 1.66 -2.16
N LYS A 236 29.61 1.15 -1.03
CA LYS A 236 29.38 -0.24 -0.62
C LYS A 236 28.11 -0.33 0.23
N TRP A 237 27.41 -1.45 0.13
CA TRP A 237 26.27 -1.74 1.01
C TRP A 237 26.66 -1.76 2.49
N ALA A 238 27.90 -2.19 2.79
CA ALA A 238 28.44 -2.20 4.14
C ALA A 238 28.46 -0.81 4.77
N ASP A 239 28.73 0.24 3.99
CA ASP A 239 28.77 1.62 4.51
C ASP A 239 27.39 2.06 4.98
N LEU A 240 26.35 1.86 4.14
CA LEU A 240 24.95 2.09 4.52
C LEU A 240 24.57 1.29 5.78
N TYR A 241 24.96 0.02 5.87
CA TYR A 241 24.61 -0.80 7.03
C TYR A 241 25.26 -0.31 8.32
N ARG A 242 26.50 0.20 8.25
CA ARG A 242 27.19 0.77 9.43
C ARG A 242 26.46 2.01 9.92
N ASP A 243 26.01 2.88 9.02
CA ASP A 243 25.33 4.10 9.42
C ASP A 243 23.92 3.84 9.98
N ILE A 244 23.21 2.85 9.44
CA ILE A 244 21.98 2.35 10.06
C ILE A 244 22.27 1.83 11.47
N ALA A 245 23.34 1.04 11.66
CA ALA A 245 23.69 0.49 12.96
C ALA A 245 23.98 1.60 13.98
N LYS A 246 24.79 2.60 13.61
CA LYS A 246 25.11 3.75 14.45
C LYS A 246 23.85 4.50 14.87
N LYS A 247 23.00 4.88 13.91
CA LYS A 247 21.76 5.63 14.21
C LYS A 247 20.84 4.84 15.14
N ARG A 248 20.73 3.52 14.97
CA ARG A 248 19.93 2.66 15.86
C ARG A 248 20.52 2.55 17.27
N MET A 249 21.85 2.45 17.39
CA MET A 249 22.53 2.39 18.70
C MET A 249 22.40 3.70 19.48
N GLN A 250 22.32 4.83 18.77
CA GLN A 250 22.16 6.17 19.35
C GLN A 250 20.70 6.54 19.64
N ASP A 251 19.72 5.81 19.10
CA ASP A 251 18.30 6.14 19.26
C ASP A 251 17.72 5.55 20.57
N PRO A 252 17.19 6.37 21.49
CA PRO A 252 16.73 5.93 22.80
C PRO A 252 15.47 5.05 22.76
N ASP A 253 14.68 5.12 21.68
CA ASP A 253 13.49 4.28 21.51
C ASP A 253 13.82 2.91 20.91
N ILE A 254 15.06 2.72 20.45
CA ILE A 254 15.57 1.45 19.91
C ILE A 254 16.57 0.79 20.87
N THR A 255 17.48 1.58 21.45
CA THR A 255 18.56 1.12 22.33
C THR A 255 18.49 1.88 23.66
N ASN A 256 18.41 1.14 24.76
CA ASN A 256 18.29 1.72 26.11
C ASN A 256 19.31 1.08 27.08
N PRO A 257 20.30 1.83 27.59
CA PRO A 257 20.58 3.23 27.30
C PRO A 257 21.16 3.43 25.88
N PRO A 258 20.91 4.58 25.23
CA PRO A 258 21.49 4.88 23.93
C PRO A 258 23.02 5.04 24.05
N ILE A 259 23.73 4.60 23.02
CA ILE A 259 25.20 4.68 22.95
C ILE A 259 25.62 6.12 22.63
N SER A 260 26.58 6.65 23.40
CA SER A 260 27.09 8.01 23.19
C SER A 260 27.83 8.15 21.85
N SER A 261 27.80 9.34 21.24
CA SER A 261 28.45 9.58 19.94
C SER A 261 29.96 9.34 19.90
N ASN A 262 30.62 9.38 21.07
CA ASN A 262 32.07 9.18 21.20
C ASN A 262 32.44 7.75 21.62
N SER A 263 31.47 6.84 21.67
CA SER A 263 31.68 5.47 22.15
C SER A 263 32.47 4.64 21.12
N PRO A 264 33.48 3.86 21.53
CA PRO A 264 34.23 3.00 20.63
C PRO A 264 33.37 2.01 19.82
N GLU A 265 32.24 1.59 20.38
CA GLU A 265 31.27 0.69 19.75
C GLU A 265 30.66 1.26 18.46
N LEU A 266 30.73 2.58 18.25
CA LEU A 266 30.25 3.22 17.01
C LEU A 266 31.29 3.25 15.89
N HIS A 267 32.57 2.97 16.16
CA HIS A 267 33.61 2.99 15.12
C HIS A 267 33.40 1.87 14.10
N GLU A 268 33.16 0.65 14.58
CA GLU A 268 32.85 -0.53 13.76
C GLU A 268 31.68 -1.34 14.34
N PRO A 269 30.44 -0.86 14.18
CA PRO A 269 29.28 -1.57 14.70
C PRO A 269 29.06 -2.89 13.94
N ASP A 270 28.55 -3.92 14.63
CA ASP A 270 28.15 -5.17 13.96
C ASP A 270 26.96 -4.93 13.02
N ILE A 271 27.19 -5.16 11.73
CA ILE A 271 26.21 -4.98 10.66
C ILE A 271 25.55 -6.29 10.21
N THR A 272 25.89 -7.43 10.83
CA THR A 272 25.48 -8.76 10.35
C THR A 272 23.96 -8.93 10.28
N ALA A 273 23.25 -8.51 11.34
CA ALA A 273 21.80 -8.57 11.39
C ALA A 273 21.13 -7.66 10.33
N ILE A 274 21.66 -6.45 10.14
CA ILE A 274 21.18 -5.49 9.14
C ILE A 274 21.39 -6.04 7.73
N LYS A 275 22.60 -6.52 7.43
CA LYS A 275 22.94 -7.15 6.15
C LYS A 275 22.00 -8.31 5.83
N LYS A 276 21.83 -9.25 6.76
CA LYS A 276 20.93 -10.41 6.60
C LYS A 276 19.50 -9.98 6.34
N LYS A 277 19.04 -8.88 6.94
CA LYS A 277 17.71 -8.34 6.75
C LYS A 277 17.53 -7.75 5.35
N PHE A 278 18.45 -6.89 4.91
CA PHE A 278 18.45 -6.32 3.56
C PHE A 278 18.56 -7.42 2.48
N ASP A 279 19.40 -8.44 2.70
CA ASP A 279 19.50 -9.57 1.79
C ASP A 279 18.19 -10.35 1.64
N ARG A 280 17.40 -10.49 2.73
CA ARG A 280 16.07 -11.11 2.66
C ARG A 280 15.08 -10.25 1.88
N TRP A 281 15.08 -8.93 2.07
CA TRP A 281 14.23 -8.00 1.34
C TRP A 281 14.55 -7.96 -0.15
N ARG A 282 15.82 -7.81 -0.50
CA ARG A 282 16.26 -7.78 -1.91
C ARG A 282 15.92 -9.05 -2.67
N LYS A 283 15.95 -10.20 -1.99
CA LYS A 283 15.58 -11.51 -2.56
C LYS A 283 14.08 -11.82 -2.49
N GLY A 284 13.25 -10.89 -2.03
CA GLY A 284 11.80 -11.09 -1.89
C GLY A 284 11.40 -12.17 -0.86
N LYS A 285 12.31 -12.61 0.02
CA LYS A 285 12.01 -13.65 1.02
C LYS A 285 11.05 -13.15 2.10
N THR A 286 11.04 -11.84 2.33
CA THR A 286 10.14 -11.15 3.26
C THR A 286 9.85 -9.76 2.71
N LEU A 287 8.63 -9.25 2.90
CA LEU A 287 8.30 -7.83 2.66
C LEU A 287 8.77 -6.97 3.85
N ILE A 288 8.81 -5.65 3.70
CA ILE A 288 9.28 -4.70 4.72
C ILE A 288 8.10 -4.32 5.63
N SER A 289 8.16 -4.60 6.94
CA SER A 289 7.13 -4.06 7.84
C SER A 289 7.30 -2.55 8.06
N MET A 290 6.22 -1.84 8.41
CA MET A 290 6.32 -0.41 8.75
C MET A 290 7.30 -0.13 9.90
N ASN A 291 7.39 -1.05 10.87
CA ASN A 291 8.37 -0.92 11.95
C ASN A 291 9.81 -1.01 11.44
N GLU A 292 10.05 -1.91 10.49
CA GLU A 292 11.36 -2.07 9.87
C GLU A 292 11.71 -0.93 8.92
N MET A 293 10.74 -0.43 8.16
CA MET A 293 10.90 0.80 7.38
C MET A 293 11.38 1.94 8.30
N ARG A 294 10.77 2.06 9.49
CA ARG A 294 11.16 3.07 10.47
C ARG A 294 12.55 2.81 11.04
N SER A 295 12.83 1.60 11.51
CA SER A 295 14.08 1.29 12.24
C SER A 295 15.31 1.09 11.35
N PHE A 296 15.15 0.82 10.06
CA PHE A 296 16.28 0.56 9.15
C PHE A 296 16.42 1.56 8.00
N ILE A 297 15.34 2.27 7.63
CA ILE A 297 15.34 3.21 6.50
C ILE A 297 15.16 4.65 7.01
N ALA A 298 14.05 4.93 7.70
CA ALA A 298 13.73 6.27 8.19
C ALA A 298 14.72 6.80 9.23
N ILE A 299 15.29 5.90 10.05
CA ILE A 299 16.22 6.21 11.14
C ILE A 299 17.45 7.01 10.70
N LEU A 300 17.80 6.94 9.41
CA LEU A 300 18.91 7.69 8.83
C LEU A 300 18.59 9.19 8.70
N ARG A 301 17.30 9.56 8.67
CA ARG A 301 16.83 10.94 8.44
C ARG A 301 16.09 11.54 9.63
N VAL A 302 15.36 10.73 10.39
CA VAL A 302 14.56 11.16 11.55
C VAL A 302 14.66 10.14 12.68
N PRO A 303 14.57 10.56 13.96
CA PRO A 303 14.56 9.61 15.07
C PRO A 303 13.35 8.68 15.04
N PHE A 304 13.46 7.52 15.68
CA PHE A 304 12.47 6.46 15.60
C PHE A 304 11.11 6.90 16.13
N SER A 305 11.04 7.63 17.26
CA SER A 305 9.80 8.18 17.81
C SER A 305 9.05 9.06 16.80
N TYR A 306 9.75 9.97 16.13
CA TYR A 306 9.16 10.92 15.17
C TYR A 306 8.67 10.26 13.89
N SER A 307 9.25 9.12 13.49
CA SER A 307 8.85 8.42 12.26
C SER A 307 7.47 7.73 12.32
N ARG A 308 6.78 7.74 13.46
CA ARG A 308 5.49 7.05 13.65
C ARG A 308 4.35 7.69 12.85
N ASP A 309 4.31 9.01 12.85
CA ASP A 309 3.23 9.80 12.24
C ASP A 309 3.60 10.25 10.83
N GLU A 310 4.69 9.69 10.30
CA GLU A 310 5.27 10.15 9.06
C GLU A 310 4.63 9.46 7.85
N LEU A 311 3.57 10.09 7.34
CA LEU A 311 2.81 9.63 6.18
C LEU A 311 3.70 9.43 4.95
N ARG A 312 4.83 10.13 4.82
CA ARG A 312 5.76 9.96 3.67
C ARG A 312 6.28 8.53 3.51
N PHE A 313 6.34 7.74 4.59
CA PHE A 313 6.78 6.33 4.54
C PHE A 313 5.70 5.34 4.09
N SER A 314 4.45 5.77 3.93
CA SER A 314 3.36 4.89 3.54
C SER A 314 3.46 4.36 2.10
N HIS A 315 4.35 4.91 1.25
CA HIS A 315 4.76 4.28 -0.02
C HIS A 315 5.26 2.85 0.14
N CYS A 316 5.77 2.48 1.32
CA CYS A 316 6.17 1.11 1.64
C CYS A 316 5.04 0.11 1.38
N ILE A 317 3.78 0.52 1.55
CA ILE A 317 2.59 -0.28 1.23
C ILE A 317 2.62 -0.70 -0.25
N PHE A 318 2.76 0.25 -1.17
CA PHE A 318 2.75 -0.05 -2.60
C PHE A 318 4.05 -0.72 -3.08
N ILE A 319 5.20 -0.40 -2.50
CA ILE A 319 6.46 -1.12 -2.76
C ILE A 319 6.31 -2.61 -2.40
N ASN A 320 5.70 -2.89 -1.25
CA ASN A 320 5.43 -4.25 -0.81
C ASN A 320 4.36 -4.93 -1.67
N LEU A 321 3.30 -4.20 -2.09
CA LEU A 321 2.29 -4.74 -3.00
C LEU A 321 2.87 -5.14 -4.34
N PHE A 322 3.65 -4.27 -4.98
CA PHE A 322 4.31 -4.57 -6.24
C PHE A 322 5.17 -5.83 -6.09
N THR A 323 5.99 -5.88 -5.04
CA THR A 323 6.85 -7.04 -4.72
C THR A 323 6.05 -8.30 -4.47
N PHE A 324 4.96 -8.22 -3.70
CA PHE A 324 4.09 -9.35 -3.42
C PHE A 324 3.48 -9.94 -4.70
N ILE A 325 2.96 -9.08 -5.58
CA ILE A 325 2.37 -9.51 -6.85
C ILE A 325 3.41 -10.19 -7.74
N GLN A 326 4.63 -9.63 -7.80
CA GLN A 326 5.75 -10.25 -8.54
C GLN A 326 6.08 -11.65 -7.99
N LEU A 327 6.08 -11.83 -6.67
CA LEU A 327 6.30 -13.13 -6.03
C LEU A 327 5.18 -14.13 -6.34
N GLN A 328 3.92 -13.69 -6.32
CA GLN A 328 2.79 -14.54 -6.72
C GLN A 328 2.87 -14.94 -8.20
N GLY A 329 3.29 -14.02 -9.08
CA GLY A 329 3.52 -14.35 -10.48
C GLY A 329 4.65 -15.36 -10.68
N LEU A 330 5.73 -15.29 -9.90
CA LEU A 330 6.79 -16.31 -9.90
C LEU A 330 6.27 -17.68 -9.44
N GLU A 331 5.42 -17.74 -8.42
CA GLU A 331 4.79 -18.99 -7.95
C GLU A 331 3.87 -19.61 -9.02
N LEU A 332 3.27 -18.78 -9.87
CA LEU A 332 2.42 -19.18 -10.99
C LEU A 332 3.22 -19.45 -12.29
N ASN A 333 4.55 -19.46 -12.24
CA ASN A 333 5.44 -19.66 -13.39
C ASN A 333 5.22 -18.65 -14.54
N ILE A 334 4.83 -17.43 -14.22
CA ILE A 334 4.72 -16.35 -15.19
C ILE A 334 6.12 -15.94 -15.67
N ASP A 335 6.26 -15.72 -16.97
CA ASP A 335 7.52 -15.34 -17.60
C ASP A 335 8.13 -14.07 -16.96
N LEU A 336 9.46 -14.09 -16.73
CA LEU A 336 10.16 -13.02 -16.02
C LEU A 336 10.08 -11.67 -16.74
N LYS A 337 10.06 -11.68 -18.08
CA LYS A 337 9.90 -10.46 -18.86
C LYS A 337 8.49 -9.93 -18.71
N LEU A 338 7.47 -10.79 -18.78
CA LEU A 338 6.08 -10.38 -18.51
C LEU A 338 5.89 -9.83 -17.09
N LEU A 339 6.55 -10.41 -16.07
CA LEU A 339 6.51 -9.88 -14.70
C LEU A 339 6.98 -8.42 -14.61
N SER A 340 7.96 -8.04 -15.43
CA SER A 340 8.50 -6.68 -15.53
C SER A 340 7.64 -5.78 -16.42
N ASP A 341 7.33 -6.24 -17.64
CA ASP A 341 6.63 -5.47 -18.67
C ASP A 341 5.21 -5.09 -18.23
N ALA A 342 4.53 -5.92 -17.43
CA ALA A 342 3.21 -5.58 -16.90
C ALA A 342 3.22 -4.29 -16.06
N PHE A 343 4.36 -3.92 -15.44
CA PHE A 343 4.50 -2.71 -14.64
C PHE A 343 5.01 -1.50 -15.43
N SER A 344 5.49 -1.66 -16.66
CA SER A 344 6.16 -0.57 -17.40
C SER A 344 5.26 0.63 -17.67
N ASP A 345 3.96 0.40 -17.72
CA ASP A 345 2.94 1.41 -18.03
C ASP A 345 2.61 2.34 -16.84
N TYR A 346 3.24 2.19 -15.67
CA TYR A 346 2.87 2.94 -14.47
C TYR A 346 2.76 4.46 -14.67
N LYS A 347 3.67 5.06 -15.45
CA LYS A 347 3.61 6.51 -15.77
C LYS A 347 2.30 6.90 -16.46
N ARG A 348 1.81 6.06 -17.38
CA ARG A 348 0.53 6.26 -18.05
C ARG A 348 -0.65 6.20 -17.08
N TYR A 349 -0.59 5.32 -16.06
CA TYR A 349 -1.63 5.28 -15.01
C TYR A 349 -1.66 6.57 -14.19
N LYS A 350 -0.49 7.11 -13.84
CA LYS A 350 -0.38 8.44 -13.22
C LYS A 350 -1.02 9.54 -14.06
N GLU A 351 -0.75 9.56 -15.36
CA GLU A 351 -1.34 10.53 -16.30
C GLU A 351 -2.86 10.39 -16.39
N ILE A 352 -3.37 9.15 -16.47
CA ILE A 352 -4.81 8.87 -16.50
C ILE A 352 -5.47 9.38 -15.23
N VAL A 353 -4.97 9.01 -14.05
CA VAL A 353 -5.53 9.45 -12.76
C VAL A 353 -5.52 10.97 -12.64
N ASN A 354 -4.40 11.61 -12.98
CA ASN A 354 -4.27 13.06 -12.94
C ASN A 354 -5.24 13.76 -13.90
N ARG A 355 -5.41 13.25 -15.12
CA ARG A 355 -6.37 13.77 -16.09
C ARG A 355 -7.79 13.66 -15.55
N ARG A 356 -8.19 12.46 -15.09
CA ARG A 356 -9.53 12.21 -14.53
C ARG A 356 -9.83 13.09 -13.33
N TYR A 357 -8.86 13.28 -12.43
CA TYR A 357 -9.02 14.15 -11.27
C TYR A 357 -9.18 15.62 -11.67
N LYS A 358 -8.37 16.12 -12.62
CA LYS A 358 -8.50 17.49 -13.15
C LYS A 358 -9.86 17.73 -13.77
N THR A 359 -10.34 16.79 -14.61
CA THR A 359 -11.68 16.85 -15.20
C THR A 359 -12.75 16.84 -14.12
N TYR A 360 -12.68 15.91 -13.16
CA TYR A 360 -13.63 15.83 -12.05
C TYR A 360 -13.69 17.12 -11.23
N LYS A 361 -12.54 17.76 -10.98
CA LYS A 361 -12.50 19.06 -10.28
C LYS A 361 -13.30 20.13 -11.02
N GLN A 362 -13.30 20.11 -12.36
CA GLN A 362 -14.01 21.05 -13.21
C GLN A 362 -15.49 20.71 -13.38
N THR A 363 -15.82 19.44 -13.64
CA THR A 363 -17.17 19.03 -14.06
C THR A 363 -18.00 18.41 -12.94
N LYS A 364 -17.37 18.00 -11.83
CA LYS A 364 -17.93 17.15 -10.76
C LYS A 364 -18.46 15.81 -11.26
N LYS A 365 -18.05 15.40 -12.47
CA LYS A 365 -18.42 14.12 -13.09
C LYS A 365 -17.18 13.29 -13.31
N LEU A 366 -17.30 12.00 -13.02
CA LEU A 366 -16.22 11.07 -13.25
C LEU A 366 -16.23 10.69 -14.74
N GLU A 367 -15.16 11.04 -15.45
CA GLU A 367 -15.01 10.80 -16.89
C GLU A 367 -13.83 9.87 -17.16
N PRO A 368 -13.91 9.00 -18.19
CA PRO A 368 -12.91 7.98 -18.47
C PRO A 368 -11.57 8.49 -19.03
#